data_AF-A0A3A5QAU6-F1
#
_entry.id   AF-A0A3A5QAU6-F1
#
_cell.length_a   1.000
_cell.length_b   1.000
_cell.length_c   1.000
_cell.angle_alpha   90.00
_cell.angle_beta   90.00
_cell.angle_gamma   90.00
#
_symmetry.space_group_name_H-M   'P 1'
#
loop_
_entity.id
_entity.type
_entity.pdbx_description
1 polymer ?
#
loop_
_entity_poly.entity_id
_entity_poly.type
_entity_poly.pdbx_seq_one_letter_code
_entity_poly.pdbx_strand_id
1 'polypeptide(L)'
;MTDQQNSESNQEHQSVPEGAVQPPMVGEEQNPQNNKDKEAYVLGDSLLSNNEMKLEKRVGSTLVLSIALFLATIYLGWSLLGAIVLIEWTIMQQLHFLCIIIATLLLWNGKTMGNRTTLYTSAVLYFVSMILAYDPAGGLFFLMPLIIAIVVFFGTVMFENGE
;
A
#
# COMPACT_ATOMS: atom_id res chain seq x y z
N MET A 1 100.33 47.34 18.82
CA MET A 1 101.00 46.10 19.29
C MET A 1 99.97 45.43 20.19
N THR A 2 99.39 44.27 19.91
CA THR A 2 99.68 43.20 18.95
C THR A 2 98.46 42.27 18.94
N ASP A 3 98.26 41.61 17.81
CA ASP A 3 97.28 40.57 17.48
C ASP A 3 97.32 39.32 18.38
N GLN A 4 96.34 38.42 18.16
CA GLN A 4 96.30 36.95 18.37
C GLN A 4 95.09 36.50 19.21
N GLN A 5 94.33 35.44 18.86
CA GLN A 5 94.51 34.41 17.84
C GLN A 5 93.17 33.71 17.54
N ASN A 6 93.08 33.26 16.29
CA ASN A 6 92.15 32.29 15.73
C ASN A 6 92.16 30.93 16.49
N SER A 7 90.99 30.28 16.63
CA SER A 7 90.86 28.82 16.54
C SER A 7 89.43 28.46 16.09
N GLU A 8 89.40 27.87 14.91
CA GLU A 8 88.25 27.40 14.14
C GLU A 8 87.41 26.33 14.85
N SER A 9 86.10 26.37 14.63
CA SER A 9 85.31 25.16 14.43
C SER A 9 84.66 25.29 13.06
N ASN A 10 85.04 24.36 12.20
CA ASN A 10 84.81 24.33 10.77
C ASN A 10 83.48 23.61 10.43
N GLN A 11 83.03 23.84 9.20
CA GLN A 11 81.94 23.19 8.44
C GLN A 11 80.52 23.75 8.63
N GLU A 12 80.09 24.69 7.78
CA GLU A 12 79.69 24.57 6.33
C GLU A 12 78.20 24.26 6.20
N HIS A 13 77.40 25.29 5.89
CA HIS A 13 76.96 25.70 4.53
C HIS A 13 75.78 24.85 4.03
N GLN A 14 74.56 25.40 4.10
CA GLN A 14 73.92 26.21 3.04
C GLN A 14 73.38 25.37 1.89
N SER A 15 72.08 25.47 1.62
CA SER A 15 71.55 26.04 0.36
C SER A 15 70.01 25.97 0.32
N VAL A 16 69.39 27.15 0.23
CA VAL A 16 68.03 27.41 -0.30
C VAL A 16 68.13 27.32 -1.85
N PRO A 17 67.01 27.25 -2.64
CA PRO A 17 66.46 28.50 -3.22
C PRO A 17 64.92 28.49 -3.47
N GLU A 18 64.25 29.64 -3.26
CA GLU A 18 63.60 30.51 -4.29
C GLU A 18 62.32 29.94 -4.92
N GLY A 19 61.14 30.53 -4.69
CA GLY A 19 60.57 31.71 -5.36
C GLY A 19 59.09 31.38 -5.68
N ALA A 20 58.11 32.27 -5.88
CA ALA A 20 58.09 33.70 -6.12
C ALA A 20 56.60 34.20 -6.04
N VAL A 21 56.39 35.42 -5.52
CA VAL A 21 55.38 36.44 -5.93
C VAL A 21 53.88 36.31 -5.54
N GLN A 22 53.39 37.35 -4.84
CA GLN A 22 51.99 37.78 -4.51
C GLN A 22 51.43 38.77 -5.58
N PRO A 23 50.23 39.44 -5.49
CA PRO A 23 48.84 39.20 -5.00
C PRO A 23 47.78 39.71 -6.07
N PRO A 24 46.61 40.39 -5.84
CA PRO A 24 45.41 40.31 -4.94
C PRO A 24 44.01 40.28 -5.67
N MET A 25 42.91 40.26 -4.88
CA MET A 25 41.54 40.80 -5.13
C MET A 25 40.39 40.02 -5.85
N VAL A 26 39.31 39.80 -5.08
CA VAL A 26 37.85 39.96 -5.35
C VAL A 26 37.12 39.03 -6.35
N GLY A 27 36.02 38.44 -5.86
CA GLY A 27 34.96 37.69 -6.57
C GLY A 27 34.66 36.39 -5.80
N GLU A 28 33.46 35.96 -5.46
CA GLU A 28 32.10 36.27 -5.88
C GLU A 28 31.13 35.69 -4.81
N GLU A 29 29.88 36.13 -4.90
CA GLU A 29 28.73 35.82 -4.06
C GLU A 29 28.57 34.34 -3.64
N GLN A 30 27.99 34.19 -2.45
CA GLN A 30 27.33 32.96 -2.01
C GLN A 30 26.33 32.49 -3.08
N ASN A 31 26.59 31.33 -3.67
CA ASN A 31 25.64 30.62 -4.51
C ASN A 31 24.82 29.61 -3.67
N PRO A 32 23.52 29.83 -3.40
CA PRO A 32 22.64 28.83 -2.81
C PRO A 32 22.00 27.98 -3.92
N GLN A 33 22.80 27.16 -4.63
CA GLN A 33 22.27 26.31 -5.69
C GLN A 33 22.85 24.89 -5.66
N ASN A 34 22.79 24.25 -4.49
CA ASN A 34 23.11 22.81 -4.33
C ASN A 34 22.21 22.13 -3.28
N ASN A 35 20.93 22.49 -3.25
CA ASN A 35 19.93 21.75 -2.48
C ASN A 35 18.81 21.22 -3.36
N LYS A 36 18.36 21.95 -4.38
CA LYS A 36 17.21 21.59 -5.25
C LYS A 36 17.26 20.20 -5.90
N ASP A 37 18.44 19.67 -6.23
CA ASP A 37 18.56 18.39 -6.93
C ASP A 37 18.39 17.19 -6.00
N LYS A 38 18.70 17.36 -4.71
CA LYS A 38 18.62 16.32 -3.67
C LYS A 38 17.18 16.16 -3.18
N GLU A 39 16.48 17.28 -3.05
CA GLU A 39 15.06 17.33 -2.69
C GLU A 39 14.19 16.85 -3.85
N ALA A 40 14.53 17.15 -5.10
CA ALA A 40 13.83 16.62 -6.27
C ALA A 40 13.98 15.10 -6.42
N TYR A 41 15.16 14.54 -6.09
CA TYR A 41 15.38 13.09 -6.11
C TYR A 41 14.64 12.39 -4.96
N VAL A 42 14.67 12.95 -3.74
CA VAL A 42 13.94 12.40 -2.58
C VAL A 42 12.43 12.57 -2.73
N LEU A 43 11.95 13.66 -3.33
CA LEU A 43 10.53 13.89 -3.62
C LEU A 43 10.04 13.01 -4.78
N GLY A 44 10.89 12.79 -5.80
CA GLY A 44 10.63 11.89 -6.91
C GLY A 44 10.57 10.44 -6.46
N ASP A 45 11.49 9.99 -5.60
CA ASP A 45 11.52 8.63 -5.04
C ASP A 45 10.41 8.42 -3.99
N SER A 46 10.09 9.44 -3.17
CA SER A 46 8.93 9.39 -2.27
C SER A 46 7.61 9.42 -3.03
N LEU A 47 7.49 10.18 -4.13
CA LEU A 47 6.33 10.08 -5.00
C LEU A 47 6.29 8.70 -5.67
N LEU A 48 7.36 8.23 -6.30
CA LEU A 48 7.37 6.93 -6.97
C LEU A 48 7.01 5.79 -6.00
N SER A 49 7.64 5.78 -4.82
CA SER A 49 7.34 4.84 -3.75
C SER A 49 5.91 4.97 -3.22
N ASN A 50 5.38 6.18 -3.08
CA ASN A 50 3.99 6.38 -2.66
C ASN A 50 3.01 5.93 -3.76
N ASN A 51 3.36 6.11 -5.03
CA ASN A 51 2.60 5.60 -6.17
C ASN A 51 2.61 4.07 -6.20
N GLU A 52 3.79 3.45 -6.02
CA GLU A 52 3.96 2.00 -6.06
C GLU A 52 3.31 1.33 -4.85
N MET A 53 3.48 1.86 -3.64
CA MET A 53 2.76 1.38 -2.45
C MET A 53 1.24 1.54 -2.57
N LYS A 54 0.77 2.66 -3.16
CA LYS A 54 -0.66 2.91 -3.41
C LYS A 54 -1.20 2.00 -4.53
N LEU A 55 -0.40 1.71 -5.54
CA LEU A 55 -0.74 0.84 -6.66
C LEU A 55 -0.73 -0.64 -6.25
N GLU A 56 0.23 -1.09 -5.45
CA GLU A 56 0.26 -2.44 -4.87
C GLU A 56 -0.92 -2.65 -3.91
N LYS A 57 -1.24 -1.69 -3.04
CA LYS A 57 -2.45 -1.76 -2.20
C LYS A 57 -3.73 -1.84 -3.02
N ARG A 58 -3.83 -1.04 -4.09
CA ARG A 58 -5.00 -1.03 -4.99
C ARG A 58 -5.13 -2.34 -5.77
N VAL A 59 -4.02 -2.91 -6.24
CA VAL A 59 -3.99 -4.20 -6.94
C VAL A 59 -4.35 -5.34 -5.98
N GLY A 60 -3.80 -5.34 -4.76
CA GLY A 60 -4.12 -6.33 -3.72
C GLY A 60 -5.59 -6.30 -3.32
N SER A 61 -6.17 -5.12 -3.08
CA SER A 61 -7.60 -4.97 -2.78
C SER A 61 -8.48 -5.46 -3.94
N THR A 62 -8.14 -5.08 -5.19
CA THR A 62 -8.90 -5.48 -6.37
C THR A 62 -8.86 -7.00 -6.55
N LEU A 63 -7.72 -7.64 -6.26
CA LEU A 63 -7.56 -9.09 -6.29
C LEU A 63 -8.41 -9.76 -5.21
N VAL A 64 -8.35 -9.29 -3.96
CA VAL A 64 -9.17 -9.83 -2.84
C VAL A 64 -10.66 -9.69 -3.14
N LEU A 65 -11.11 -8.53 -3.62
CA LEU A 65 -12.51 -8.30 -4.03
C LEU A 65 -12.92 -9.18 -5.22
N SER A 66 -11.99 -9.46 -6.15
CA SER A 66 -12.24 -10.38 -7.26
C SER A 66 -12.40 -11.82 -6.78
N ILE A 67 -11.57 -12.27 -5.84
CA ILE A 67 -11.70 -13.58 -5.21
C ILE A 67 -13.02 -13.66 -4.43
N ALA A 68 -13.36 -12.62 -3.68
CA ALA A 68 -14.62 -12.53 -2.94
C ALA A 68 -15.82 -12.69 -3.89
N LEU A 69 -15.80 -11.98 -5.01
CA LEU A 69 -16.85 -12.03 -6.02
C LEU A 69 -16.94 -13.40 -6.69
N PHE A 70 -15.82 -14.06 -6.95
CA PHE A 70 -15.80 -15.42 -7.48
C PHE A 70 -16.43 -16.42 -6.50
N LEU A 71 -16.02 -16.39 -5.23
CA LEU A 71 -16.60 -17.22 -4.16
C LEU A 71 -18.10 -16.94 -4.00
N ALA A 72 -18.49 -15.67 -3.97
CA ALA A 72 -19.88 -15.25 -3.91
C ALA A 72 -20.69 -15.78 -5.09
N THR A 73 -20.16 -15.74 -6.30
CA THR A 73 -20.85 -16.21 -7.51
C THR A 73 -21.02 -17.72 -7.51
N ILE A 74 -19.99 -18.48 -7.13
CA ILE A 74 -20.09 -19.95 -6.98
C ILE A 74 -21.17 -20.30 -5.96
N TYR A 75 -21.12 -19.65 -4.80
CA TYR A 75 -22.08 -19.92 -3.72
C TYR A 75 -23.50 -19.49 -4.09
N LEU A 76 -23.65 -18.37 -4.80
CA LEU A 76 -24.93 -17.93 -5.35
C LEU A 76 -25.48 -18.95 -6.36
N GLY A 77 -24.64 -19.45 -7.28
CA GLY A 77 -25.04 -20.47 -8.24
C GLY A 77 -25.50 -21.77 -7.57
N TRP A 78 -24.77 -22.21 -6.55
CA TRP A 78 -25.16 -23.38 -5.73
C TRP A 78 -26.46 -23.14 -4.97
N SER A 79 -26.61 -21.96 -4.38
CA SER A 79 -27.83 -21.54 -3.68
C SER A 79 -29.04 -21.53 -4.61
N LEU A 80 -28.88 -21.01 -5.83
CA LEU A 80 -29.94 -21.01 -6.85
C LEU A 80 -30.32 -22.42 -7.28
N LEU A 81 -29.34 -23.31 -7.46
CA LEU A 81 -29.60 -24.71 -7.79
C LEU A 81 -30.36 -25.42 -6.67
N GLY A 82 -29.96 -25.19 -5.41
CA GLY A 82 -30.69 -25.67 -4.23
C GLY A 82 -32.13 -25.17 -4.20
N ALA A 83 -32.34 -23.87 -4.48
CA ALA A 83 -33.66 -23.24 -4.52
C ALA A 83 -34.62 -23.87 -5.53
N ILE A 84 -34.10 -24.37 -6.66
CA ILE A 84 -34.90 -24.99 -7.72
C ILE A 84 -35.25 -26.44 -7.37
N VAL A 85 -34.31 -27.19 -6.78
CA VAL A 85 -34.44 -28.64 -6.56
C VAL A 85 -35.35 -28.97 -5.37
N LEU A 86 -35.31 -28.14 -4.33
CA LEU A 86 -36.08 -28.34 -3.12
C LEU A 86 -37.27 -27.37 -3.18
N ILE A 87 -38.52 -27.86 -3.12
CA ILE A 87 -39.73 -27.01 -3.26
C ILE A 87 -40.38 -26.72 -1.90
N GLU A 88 -40.02 -27.45 -0.85
CA GLU A 88 -40.54 -27.29 0.51
C GLU A 88 -39.51 -26.57 1.41
N TRP A 89 -39.58 -25.24 1.52
CA TRP A 89 -38.58 -24.42 2.24
C TRP A 89 -39.17 -23.57 3.37
N THR A 90 -38.36 -23.34 4.40
CA THR A 90 -38.66 -22.47 5.55
C THR A 90 -38.45 -21.00 5.22
N ILE A 91 -39.38 -20.10 5.57
CA ILE A 91 -39.34 -18.66 5.23
C ILE A 91 -37.96 -17.99 5.43
N MET A 92 -37.23 -18.38 6.48
CA MET A 92 -35.87 -17.91 6.78
C MET A 92 -34.86 -18.24 5.66
N GLN A 93 -34.98 -19.43 5.10
CA GLN A 93 -34.10 -19.94 4.07
C GLN A 93 -34.37 -19.28 2.70
N GLN A 94 -35.62 -18.93 2.36
CA GLN A 94 -35.94 -18.11 1.18
C GLN A 94 -35.34 -16.71 1.32
N LEU A 95 -35.46 -16.11 2.51
CA LEU A 95 -34.90 -14.79 2.78
C LEU A 95 -33.38 -14.80 2.72
N HIS A 96 -32.74 -15.88 3.17
CA HIS A 96 -31.30 -16.09 3.05
C HIS A 96 -30.82 -16.01 1.59
N PHE A 97 -31.51 -16.69 0.68
CA PHE A 97 -31.20 -16.64 -0.75
C PHE A 97 -31.42 -15.28 -1.39
N LEU A 98 -32.55 -14.64 -1.08
CA LEU A 98 -32.82 -13.29 -1.54
C LEU A 98 -31.71 -12.33 -1.07
N CYS A 99 -31.27 -12.48 0.18
CA CYS A 99 -30.20 -11.68 0.76
C CYS A 99 -28.87 -11.90 0.03
N ILE A 100 -28.50 -13.14 -0.31
CA ILE A 100 -27.27 -13.45 -1.08
C ILE A 100 -27.32 -12.84 -2.47
N ILE A 101 -28.46 -12.93 -3.15
CA ILE A 101 -28.64 -12.35 -4.50
C ILE A 101 -28.36 -10.85 -4.44
N ILE A 102 -29.01 -10.15 -3.52
CA ILE A 102 -28.84 -8.70 -3.34
C ILE A 102 -27.38 -8.39 -2.94
N ALA A 103 -26.80 -9.11 -1.98
CA ALA A 103 -25.43 -8.91 -1.54
C ALA A 103 -24.42 -9.07 -2.68
N THR A 104 -24.59 -10.08 -3.53
CA THR A 104 -23.71 -10.36 -4.68
C THR A 104 -23.84 -9.28 -5.76
N LEU A 105 -25.06 -8.81 -6.04
CA LEU A 105 -25.30 -7.68 -6.94
C LEU A 105 -24.66 -6.39 -6.42
N LEU A 106 -24.77 -6.12 -5.11
CA LEU A 106 -24.11 -4.98 -4.50
C LEU A 106 -22.59 -5.12 -4.52
N LEU A 107 -22.05 -6.33 -4.31
CA LEU A 107 -20.61 -6.59 -4.42
C LEU A 107 -20.11 -6.29 -5.84
N TRP A 108 -20.81 -6.79 -6.85
CA TRP A 108 -20.52 -6.54 -8.25
C TRP A 108 -20.57 -5.05 -8.59
N ASN A 109 -21.64 -4.35 -8.20
CA ASN A 109 -21.83 -2.93 -8.45
C ASN A 109 -20.80 -2.08 -7.71
N GLY A 110 -20.56 -2.37 -6.43
CA GLY A 110 -19.56 -1.71 -5.61
C GLY A 110 -18.16 -1.86 -6.19
N LYS A 111 -17.80 -3.05 -6.68
CA LYS A 111 -16.53 -3.29 -7.38
C LYS A 111 -16.44 -2.55 -8.71
N THR A 112 -17.51 -2.52 -9.50
CA THR A 112 -17.54 -1.90 -10.83
C THR A 112 -17.52 -0.38 -10.76
N MET A 113 -18.28 0.20 -9.84
CA MET A 113 -18.36 1.65 -9.63
C MET A 113 -17.26 2.17 -8.69
N GLY A 114 -16.50 1.29 -8.03
CA GLY A 114 -15.51 1.67 -7.04
C GLY A 114 -16.10 2.34 -5.79
N ASN A 115 -17.35 2.02 -5.44
CA ASN A 115 -18.04 2.64 -4.31
C ASN A 115 -17.87 1.81 -3.03
N ARG A 116 -17.05 2.31 -2.09
CA ARG A 116 -16.81 1.69 -0.78
C ARG A 116 -18.08 1.49 0.05
N THR A 117 -19.04 2.42 -0.01
CA THR A 117 -20.29 2.32 0.76
C THR A 117 -21.11 1.13 0.29
N THR A 118 -21.18 0.90 -1.02
CA THR A 118 -21.87 -0.26 -1.60
C THR A 118 -21.15 -1.57 -1.23
N LEU A 119 -19.82 -1.57 -1.21
CA LEU A 119 -19.01 -2.72 -0.79
C LEU A 119 -19.22 -3.06 0.69
N TYR A 120 -19.20 -2.08 1.59
CA TYR A 120 -19.53 -2.28 3.02
C TYR A 120 -20.98 -2.75 3.21
N THR A 121 -21.91 -2.17 2.46
CA THR A 121 -23.32 -2.59 2.51
C THR A 121 -23.47 -4.05 2.09
N SER A 122 -22.76 -4.47 1.04
CA SER A 122 -22.70 -5.89 0.63
C SER A 122 -22.13 -6.78 1.74
N ALA A 123 -21.02 -6.40 2.38
CA ALA A 123 -20.43 -7.15 3.49
C ALA A 123 -21.42 -7.35 4.64
N VAL A 124 -22.13 -6.28 5.04
CA VAL A 124 -23.17 -6.34 6.08
C VAL A 124 -24.31 -7.27 5.67
N LEU A 125 -24.75 -7.24 4.41
CA LEU A 125 -25.78 -8.15 3.93
C LEU A 125 -25.33 -9.62 3.98
N TYR A 126 -24.05 -9.93 3.71
CA TYR A 126 -23.55 -11.30 3.90
C TYR A 126 -23.58 -11.73 5.38
N PHE A 127 -23.30 -10.82 6.32
CA PHE A 127 -23.49 -11.10 7.75
C PHE A 127 -24.97 -11.31 8.12
N VAL A 128 -25.89 -10.51 7.58
CA VAL A 128 -27.33 -10.72 7.80
C VAL A 128 -27.75 -12.07 7.22
N SER A 129 -27.28 -12.41 6.02
CA SER A 129 -27.52 -13.68 5.36
C SER A 129 -27.03 -14.87 6.20
N MET A 130 -25.89 -14.76 6.89
CA MET A 130 -25.40 -15.78 7.83
C MET A 130 -26.42 -16.04 8.96
N ILE A 131 -27.02 -14.99 9.54
CA ILE A 131 -28.02 -15.15 10.61
C ILE A 131 -29.27 -15.85 10.09
N LEU A 132 -29.68 -15.53 8.85
CA LEU A 132 -30.84 -16.17 8.23
C LEU A 132 -30.58 -17.63 7.84
N ALA A 133 -29.32 -17.98 7.54
CA ALA A 133 -28.88 -19.36 7.29
C ALA A 133 -28.71 -20.19 8.55
N TYR A 134 -28.80 -19.56 9.72
CA TYR A 134 -28.61 -20.22 11.00
C TYR A 134 -29.85 -21.06 11.32
N ASP A 135 -29.77 -22.34 11.01
CA ASP A 135 -30.71 -23.35 11.44
C ASP A 135 -30.06 -24.18 12.56
N PRO A 136 -30.64 -24.26 13.78
CA PRO A 136 -30.09 -25.09 14.85
C PRO A 136 -30.01 -26.59 14.49
N ALA A 137 -30.78 -27.06 13.49
CA ALA A 137 -30.69 -28.41 12.95
C ALA A 137 -29.80 -28.52 11.69
N GLY A 138 -29.63 -27.41 10.96
CA GLY A 138 -28.85 -27.32 9.73
C GLY A 138 -27.41 -26.92 10.03
N GLY A 139 -26.46 -27.82 9.75
CA GLY A 139 -25.03 -27.64 10.04
C GLY A 139 -24.35 -26.46 9.32
N LEU A 140 -23.10 -26.65 8.91
CA LEU A 140 -22.11 -25.64 8.51
C LEU A 140 -22.46 -24.64 7.37
N PHE A 141 -23.71 -24.56 6.89
CA PHE A 141 -24.15 -23.68 5.81
C PHE A 141 -23.94 -22.18 6.09
N PHE A 142 -23.99 -21.77 7.36
CA PHE A 142 -23.70 -20.39 7.77
C PHE A 142 -22.22 -20.00 7.63
N LEU A 143 -21.30 -20.97 7.51
CA LEU A 143 -19.87 -20.68 7.37
C LEU A 143 -19.54 -20.05 6.02
N MET A 144 -20.23 -20.43 4.94
CA MET A 144 -19.93 -19.89 3.61
C MET A 144 -20.26 -18.38 3.51
N PRO A 145 -21.46 -17.91 3.91
CA PRO A 145 -21.74 -16.48 4.02
C PRO A 145 -20.75 -15.74 4.92
N LEU A 146 -20.33 -16.35 6.03
CA LEU A 146 -19.35 -15.75 6.94
C LEU A 146 -17.98 -15.55 6.28
N ILE A 147 -17.46 -16.59 5.60
CA ILE A 147 -16.19 -16.49 4.88
C ILE A 147 -16.27 -15.40 3.81
N ILE A 148 -17.34 -15.38 3.02
CA ILE A 148 -17.54 -14.35 1.99
C ILE A 148 -17.60 -12.97 2.64
N ALA A 149 -18.34 -12.79 3.73
CA ALA A 149 -18.45 -11.52 4.45
C ALA A 149 -17.08 -11.00 4.90
N ILE A 150 -16.25 -11.88 5.48
CA ILE A 150 -14.90 -11.54 5.94
C ILE A 150 -14.01 -11.14 4.76
N VAL A 151 -14.01 -11.91 3.67
CA VAL A 151 -13.19 -11.60 2.49
C VAL A 151 -13.65 -10.29 1.83
N VAL A 152 -14.96 -10.05 1.71
CA VAL A 152 -15.50 -8.78 1.20
C VAL A 152 -15.12 -7.62 2.12
N PHE A 153 -15.22 -7.80 3.44
CA PHE A 153 -14.84 -6.78 4.41
C PHE A 153 -13.37 -6.40 4.30
N PHE A 154 -12.46 -7.39 4.32
CA PHE A 154 -11.02 -7.13 4.12
C PHE A 154 -10.74 -6.51 2.75
N GLY A 155 -11.39 -7.00 1.69
CA GLY A 155 -11.28 -6.42 0.35
C GLY A 155 -11.68 -4.94 0.32
N THR A 156 -12.73 -4.58 1.06
CA THR A 156 -13.25 -3.21 1.18
C THR A 156 -12.33 -2.32 2.01
N VAL A 157 -11.85 -2.79 3.17
CA VAL A 157 -10.91 -2.04 4.01
C VAL A 157 -9.60 -1.77 3.25
N MET A 158 -9.11 -2.76 2.50
CA MET A 158 -7.94 -2.57 1.64
C MET A 158 -8.22 -1.62 0.46
N PHE A 159 -9.47 -1.57 -0.01
CA PHE A 159 -9.89 -0.65 -1.08
C PHE A 159 -9.86 0.80 -0.62
N GLU A 160 -10.31 1.05 0.62
CA GLU A 160 -10.36 2.37 1.25
C GLU A 160 -8.97 2.92 1.60
N ASN A 161 -8.03 2.04 1.95
CA ASN A 161 -6.66 2.41 2.31
C ASN A 161 -5.74 2.78 1.12
N GLY A 162 -6.31 2.90 -0.08
CA GLY A 162 -5.63 3.24 -1.33
C GLY A 162 -5.87 4.67 -1.81
N GLU A 163 -6.39 5.57 -0.97
CA GLU A 163 -6.56 7.02 -1.24
C GLU A 163 -5.48 7.86 -0.56
#